data_AF-F0MCG1-F1
#
_entry.id   AF-F0MCG1-F1
#
_cell.length_a   1.000
_cell.length_b   1.000
_cell.length_c   1.000
_cell.angle_alpha   90.00
_cell.angle_beta   90.00
_cell.angle_gamma   90.00
#
_symmetry.space_group_name_H-M   'P 1'
#
loop_
_entity.id
_entity.type
_entity.pdbx_description
1 polymer ?
#
loop_
_entity_poly.entity_id
_entity_poly.type
_entity_poly.pdbx_seq_one_letter_code
_entity_poly.pdbx_strand_id
1 'polypeptide(L)'
;MGRSTAPTGFTAILFNPPLSTGARTIARVTLAAKLLGHEEATIANLFPLATKSVLEVNAIGKDYDLWLSARAEIGERLAVSGDILLAYGCQEPVGEVRAHFRAQIAWLRQEICISDSKVWSVSDEPRHPSRWQRHTAREYPGLPFNAALELSLRQLPSA
;
A
#
# COMPACT_ATOMS: atom_id res chain seq x y z
N MET A 1 -34.49 -2.35 -11.26
CA MET A 1 -33.29 -3.21 -11.20
C MET A 1 -32.12 -2.35 -10.79
N GLY A 2 -31.83 -2.30 -9.48
CA GLY A 2 -30.70 -1.51 -8.96
C GLY A 2 -29.40 -2.21 -9.32
N ARG A 3 -28.47 -1.50 -9.98
CA ARG A 3 -27.09 -1.98 -10.07
C ARG A 3 -26.56 -2.01 -8.64
N SER A 4 -26.29 -3.20 -8.12
CA SER A 4 -25.34 -3.34 -7.03
C SER A 4 -24.00 -2.90 -7.61
N THR A 5 -23.59 -1.66 -7.33
CA THR A 5 -22.28 -1.16 -7.74
C THR A 5 -21.28 -1.71 -6.75
N ALA A 6 -20.71 -2.87 -7.06
CA ALA A 6 -19.49 -3.32 -6.39
C ALA A 6 -18.48 -2.17 -6.39
N PRO A 7 -17.74 -1.94 -5.29
CA PRO A 7 -16.75 -0.88 -5.25
C PRO A 7 -15.75 -1.05 -6.41
N THR A 8 -15.47 0.02 -7.14
CA THR A 8 -14.63 0.01 -8.35
C THR A 8 -13.29 0.75 -8.16
N GLY A 9 -13.08 1.33 -6.98
CA GLY A 9 -11.88 2.11 -6.67
C GLY A 9 -10.63 1.24 -6.49
N PHE A 10 -9.47 1.85 -6.68
CA PHE A 10 -8.17 1.26 -6.41
C PHE A 10 -7.45 2.07 -5.34
N THR A 11 -7.14 1.43 -4.20
CA THR A 11 -6.40 2.09 -3.11
C THR A 11 -5.04 1.44 -2.90
N ALA A 12 -3.99 2.24 -2.90
CA ALA A 12 -2.67 1.81 -2.44
C ALA A 12 -2.46 2.14 -0.96
N ILE A 13 -2.09 1.13 -0.18
CA ILE A 13 -1.67 1.30 1.21
C ILE A 13 -0.15 1.41 1.26
N LEU A 14 0.34 2.60 1.58
CA LEU A 14 1.75 2.91 1.74
C LEU A 14 2.13 2.96 3.22
N PHE A 15 3.44 3.05 3.51
CA PHE A 15 3.92 3.09 4.89
C PHE A 15 3.58 4.43 5.54
N ASN A 16 3.98 5.53 4.90
CA ASN A 16 3.86 6.87 5.43
C ASN A 16 3.90 7.92 4.30
N PRO A 17 3.38 9.14 4.52
CA PRO A 17 3.43 10.20 3.54
C PRO A 17 4.86 10.58 3.13
N PRO A 18 5.06 11.03 1.88
CA PRO A 18 6.32 11.59 1.44
C PRO A 18 6.57 12.96 2.07
N LEU A 19 7.84 13.30 2.30
CA LEU A 19 8.25 14.67 2.71
C LEU A 19 8.31 15.67 1.57
N SER A 20 8.17 15.20 0.33
CA SER A 20 8.09 16.01 -0.87
C SER A 20 6.74 15.78 -1.56
N THR A 21 6.58 16.25 -2.79
CA THR A 21 5.36 16.00 -3.59
C THR A 21 5.03 14.51 -3.78
N GLY A 22 5.98 13.60 -3.54
CA GLY A 22 5.76 12.17 -3.73
C GLY A 22 5.52 11.76 -5.18
N ALA A 23 5.73 12.66 -6.15
CA ALA A 23 5.31 12.49 -7.54
C ALA A 23 5.77 11.17 -8.17
N ARG A 24 6.99 10.69 -7.85
CA ARG A 24 7.49 9.40 -8.34
C ARG A 24 6.74 8.20 -7.75
N THR A 25 6.41 8.25 -6.46
CA THR A 25 5.63 7.21 -5.78
C THR A 25 4.21 7.18 -6.33
N ILE A 26 3.58 8.36 -6.44
CA ILE A 26 2.24 8.53 -7.01
C ILE A 26 2.21 8.00 -8.44
N ALA A 27 3.12 8.42 -9.32
CA ALA A 27 3.17 7.97 -10.70
C ALA A 27 3.32 6.44 -10.84
N ARG A 28 4.06 5.80 -9.94
CA ARG A 28 4.19 4.33 -9.91
C ARG A 28 2.88 3.67 -9.48
N VAL A 29 2.25 4.17 -8.42
CA VAL A 29 0.94 3.67 -7.96
C VAL A 29 -0.12 3.85 -9.05
N THR A 30 -0.19 5.02 -9.69
CA THR A 30 -1.08 5.29 -10.82
C THR A 30 -0.80 4.36 -12.00
N LEU A 31 0.47 4.07 -12.31
CA LEU A 31 0.81 3.10 -13.34
C LEU A 31 0.30 1.69 -12.97
N ALA A 32 0.49 1.24 -11.73
CA ALA A 32 -0.02 -0.05 -11.28
C ALA A 32 -1.55 -0.14 -11.40
N ALA A 33 -2.27 0.91 -10.99
CA ALA A 33 -3.72 1.01 -11.14
C ALA A 33 -4.16 0.87 -12.60
N LYS A 34 -3.50 1.60 -13.51
CA LYS A 34 -3.77 1.53 -14.96
C LYS A 34 -3.53 0.14 -15.55
N LEU A 35 -2.43 -0.52 -15.14
CA LEU A 35 -2.12 -1.89 -15.58
C LEU A 35 -3.17 -2.90 -15.08
N LEU A 36 -3.85 -2.61 -13.97
CA LEU A 36 -4.95 -3.41 -13.44
C LEU A 36 -6.34 -2.97 -13.94
N GLY A 37 -6.39 -2.00 -14.86
CA GLY A 37 -7.64 -1.56 -15.49
C GLY A 37 -8.39 -0.43 -14.76
N HIS A 38 -7.75 0.24 -13.79
CA HIS A 38 -8.33 1.39 -13.10
C HIS A 38 -7.81 2.72 -13.67
N GLU A 39 -8.68 3.72 -13.74
CA GLU A 39 -8.32 5.06 -14.24
C GLU A 39 -7.45 5.84 -13.25
N GLU A 40 -7.79 5.72 -11.97
CA GLU A 40 -7.19 6.47 -10.88
C GLU A 40 -6.82 5.56 -9.69
N ALA A 41 -5.96 6.09 -8.82
CA ALA A 41 -5.57 5.45 -7.58
C ALA A 41 -5.67 6.44 -6.43
N THR A 42 -6.27 6.01 -5.33
CA THR A 42 -6.16 6.70 -4.05
C THR A 42 -5.04 6.10 -3.22
N ILE A 43 -4.51 6.88 -2.27
CA ILE A 43 -3.43 6.46 -1.38
C ILE A 43 -3.90 6.66 0.06
N ALA A 44 -3.64 5.66 0.91
CA ALA A 44 -3.69 5.80 2.36
C ALA A 44 -2.36 5.31 2.96
N ASN A 45 -2.05 5.73 4.18
CA ASN A 45 -0.77 5.44 4.83
C ASN A 45 -0.97 4.76 6.17
N LEU A 46 -0.16 3.73 6.48
CA LEU A 46 -0.19 3.04 7.77
C LEU A 46 0.18 3.96 8.94
N PHE A 47 1.09 4.89 8.69
CA PHE A 47 1.59 5.87 9.63
C PHE A 47 1.30 7.28 9.11
N PRO A 48 0.66 8.17 9.90
CA PRO A 48 0.08 9.40 9.36
C PRO A 48 1.11 10.52 9.14
N LEU A 49 2.32 10.42 9.68
CA LEU A 49 3.33 11.48 9.58
C LEU A 49 4.37 11.19 8.50
N ALA A 50 4.74 12.24 7.76
CA ALA A 50 5.83 12.18 6.81
C ALA A 50 7.17 12.00 7.52
N THR A 51 7.96 11.01 7.09
CA THR A 51 9.29 10.70 7.65
C THR A 51 10.25 10.30 6.54
N LYS A 52 11.55 10.53 6.74
CA LYS A 52 12.62 10.18 5.78
C LYS A 52 12.97 8.70 5.83
N SER A 53 12.75 8.06 6.97
CA SER A 53 13.22 6.70 7.22
C SER A 53 12.45 6.02 8.37
N VAL A 54 12.52 4.69 8.39
CA VAL A 54 12.01 3.88 9.51
C VAL A 54 12.69 4.24 10.85
N LEU A 55 13.92 4.77 10.84
CA LEU A 55 14.60 5.23 12.06
C LEU A 55 13.88 6.41 12.71
N GLU A 56 13.37 7.33 11.90
CA GLU A 56 12.59 8.47 12.39
C GLU A 56 11.25 8.01 12.96
N VAL A 57 10.59 7.03 12.30
CA VAL A 57 9.39 6.37 12.84
C VAL A 57 9.67 5.69 14.18
N ASN A 58 10.84 5.08 14.39
CA ASN A 58 11.20 4.51 15.70
C ASN A 58 11.28 5.59 16.81
N ALA A 59 11.60 6.83 16.45
CA ALA A 59 11.70 7.93 17.40
C ALA A 59 10.33 8.53 17.73
N ILE A 60 9.48 8.73 16.72
CA ILE A 60 8.21 9.48 16.87
C ILE A 60 6.96 8.57 16.92
N GLY A 61 7.06 7.33 16.46
CA GLY A 61 5.96 6.37 16.39
C GLY A 61 5.77 5.53 17.66
N LYS A 62 6.24 6.02 18.80
CA LYS A 62 6.09 5.35 20.11
C LYS A 62 4.70 5.54 20.71
N ASP A 63 4.02 6.59 20.29
CA ASP A 63 2.64 6.84 20.66
C ASP A 63 1.71 5.95 19.83
N TYR A 64 0.96 5.05 20.50
CA TYR A 64 0.02 4.17 19.84
C TYR A 64 -1.16 4.94 19.22
N ASP A 65 -1.60 6.03 19.86
CA ASP A 65 -2.75 6.82 19.38
C ASP A 65 -2.44 7.47 18.03
N LEU A 66 -1.17 7.78 17.77
CA LEU A 66 -0.71 8.23 16.46
C LEU A 66 -0.97 7.19 15.36
N TRP A 67 -0.72 5.90 15.61
CA TRP A 67 -1.04 4.83 14.65
C TRP A 67 -2.54 4.65 14.47
N LEU A 68 -3.31 4.77 15.56
CA LEU A 68 -4.77 4.70 15.51
C LEU A 68 -5.38 5.83 14.67
N SER A 69 -4.81 7.03 14.72
CA SER A 69 -5.32 8.18 13.96
C SER A 69 -5.35 7.95 12.44
N ALA A 70 -4.46 7.10 11.90
CA ALA A 70 -4.44 6.76 10.48
C ALA A 70 -5.59 5.81 10.05
N ARG A 71 -6.24 5.13 10.99
CA ARG A 71 -7.24 4.10 10.69
C ARG A 71 -8.51 4.68 10.05
N ALA A 72 -8.92 5.89 10.42
CA ALA A 72 -10.10 6.52 9.85
C ALA A 72 -9.95 6.73 8.34
N GLU A 73 -8.84 7.35 7.91
CA GLU A 73 -8.55 7.55 6.49
C GLU A 73 -8.43 6.22 5.75
N ILE A 74 -7.72 5.22 6.31
CA ILE A 74 -7.61 3.90 5.70
C ILE A 74 -9.01 3.29 5.50
N GLY A 75 -9.85 3.26 6.54
CA GLY A 75 -11.19 2.69 6.48
C GLY A 75 -12.08 3.36 5.43
N GLU A 76 -12.07 4.68 5.36
CA GLU A 76 -12.79 5.44 4.32
C GLU A 76 -12.36 5.04 2.90
N ARG A 77 -11.06 4.85 2.67
CA ARG A 77 -10.56 4.42 1.36
C ARG A 77 -10.91 2.96 1.06
N LEU A 78 -10.82 2.08 2.05
CA LEU A 78 -11.16 0.66 1.87
C LEU A 78 -12.65 0.48 1.54
N ALA A 79 -13.53 1.25 2.17
CA ALA A 79 -14.98 1.17 1.95
C ALA A 79 -15.42 1.45 0.50
N VAL A 80 -14.62 2.17 -0.28
CA VAL A 80 -14.91 2.53 -1.68
C VAL A 80 -14.03 1.78 -2.70
N SER A 81 -13.11 0.92 -2.24
CA SER A 81 -12.13 0.25 -3.09
C SER A 81 -12.49 -1.20 -3.38
N GLY A 82 -12.58 -1.55 -4.66
CA GLY A 82 -12.71 -2.94 -5.11
C GLY A 82 -11.38 -3.69 -5.12
N ASP A 83 -10.30 -2.95 -5.36
CA ASP A 83 -8.94 -3.47 -5.43
C ASP A 83 -8.02 -2.68 -4.50
N ILE A 84 -7.18 -3.40 -3.75
CA ILE A 84 -6.27 -2.84 -2.75
C ILE A 84 -4.86 -3.26 -3.09
N LEU A 85 -3.96 -2.29 -3.26
CA LEU A 85 -2.53 -2.54 -3.45
C LEU A 85 -1.78 -2.34 -2.15
N LEU A 86 -1.19 -3.41 -1.61
CA LEU A 86 -0.29 -3.32 -0.47
C LEU A 86 1.12 -2.96 -0.95
N ALA A 87 1.60 -1.79 -0.55
CA ALA A 87 2.87 -1.24 -1.00
C ALA A 87 3.62 -0.48 0.12
N TYR A 88 3.42 -0.90 1.38
CA TYR A 88 4.04 -0.29 2.56
C TYR A 88 5.47 -0.76 2.86
N GLY A 89 6.02 -1.70 2.09
CA GLY A 89 7.35 -2.25 2.34
C GLY A 89 7.37 -3.31 3.44
N CYS A 90 8.44 -4.11 3.48
CA CYS A 90 8.55 -5.25 4.41
C CYS A 90 9.54 -4.97 5.56
N GLN A 91 10.07 -3.75 5.63
CA GLN A 91 10.99 -3.36 6.68
C GLN A 91 10.20 -2.94 7.91
N GLU A 92 10.18 -3.80 8.93
CA GLU A 92 9.56 -3.47 10.21
C GLU A 92 10.37 -2.42 10.98
N PRO A 93 9.70 -1.52 11.73
CA PRO A 93 10.30 -0.78 12.85
C PRO A 93 10.94 -1.72 13.90
N VAL A 94 11.62 -1.12 14.88
CA VAL A 94 12.24 -1.85 16.00
C VAL A 94 11.66 -1.40 17.33
N GLY A 95 11.87 -2.19 18.39
CA GLY A 95 11.38 -1.88 19.74
C GLY A 95 9.85 -1.88 19.83
N GLU A 96 9.31 -1.03 20.70
CA GLU A 96 7.85 -0.90 20.92
C GLU A 96 7.08 -0.50 19.65
N VAL A 97 7.70 0.30 18.78
CA VAL A 97 7.11 0.73 17.50
C VAL A 97 6.83 -0.46 16.57
N ARG A 98 7.60 -1.55 16.68
CA ARG A 98 7.32 -2.79 15.97
C ARG A 98 5.98 -3.40 16.39
N ALA A 99 5.63 -3.34 17.68
CA ALA A 99 4.37 -3.87 18.17
C ALA A 99 3.19 -3.04 17.61
N HIS A 100 3.31 -1.71 17.59
CA HIS A 100 2.30 -0.84 16.98
C HIS A 100 2.15 -1.08 15.48
N PHE A 101 3.26 -1.20 14.76
CA PHE A 101 3.23 -1.53 13.33
C PHE A 101 2.51 -2.86 13.08
N ARG A 102 2.85 -3.92 13.84
CA ARG A 102 2.19 -5.24 13.69
C ARG A 102 0.71 -5.18 14.04
N ALA A 103 0.32 -4.45 15.09
CA ALA A 103 -1.08 -4.24 15.43
C ALA A 103 -1.83 -3.50 14.31
N GLN A 104 -1.20 -2.52 13.68
CA GLN A 104 -1.78 -1.80 12.53
C GLN A 104 -1.94 -2.70 11.31
N ILE A 105 -0.95 -3.56 11.00
CA ILE A 105 -1.04 -4.54 9.92
C ILE A 105 -2.12 -5.58 10.20
N ALA A 106 -2.22 -6.07 11.44
CA ALA A 106 -3.25 -7.03 11.83
C ALA A 106 -4.65 -6.44 11.68
N TRP A 107 -4.84 -5.19 12.13
CA TRP A 107 -6.09 -4.45 11.93
C TRP A 107 -6.40 -4.25 10.43
N LEU A 108 -5.44 -3.78 9.63
CA LEU A 108 -5.62 -3.60 8.20
C LEU A 108 -6.08 -4.89 7.51
N ARG A 109 -5.46 -6.03 7.84
CA ARG A 109 -5.84 -7.33 7.28
C ARG A 109 -7.27 -7.71 7.66
N GLN A 110 -7.71 -7.39 8.87
CA GLN A 110 -9.09 -7.60 9.28
C GLN A 110 -10.06 -6.75 8.46
N GLU A 111 -9.79 -5.47 8.26
CA GLU A 111 -10.63 -4.59 7.43
C GLU A 111 -10.72 -5.07 5.98
N ILE A 112 -9.58 -5.50 5.40
CA ILE A 112 -9.53 -6.06 4.05
C ILE A 112 -10.36 -7.34 3.93
N CYS A 113 -10.29 -8.21 4.94
CA CYS A 113 -11.09 -9.44 4.97
C CYS A 113 -12.59 -9.14 5.00
N ILE A 114 -12.99 -8.02 5.60
CA ILE A 114 -14.39 -7.59 5.68
C ILE A 114 -14.87 -7.00 4.34
N SER A 115 -14.00 -6.35 3.56
CA SER A 115 -14.37 -5.59 2.36
C SER A 115 -14.52 -6.42 1.08
N ASP A 116 -14.25 -7.73 1.10
CA ASP A 116 -14.21 -8.65 -0.06
C ASP A 116 -13.37 -8.10 -1.25
N SER A 117 -12.44 -7.19 -0.94
CA SER A 117 -11.61 -6.54 -1.96
C SER A 117 -10.52 -7.48 -2.43
N LYS A 118 -10.17 -7.40 -3.72
CA LYS A 118 -9.00 -8.11 -4.23
C LYS A 118 -7.74 -7.40 -3.75
N VAL A 119 -6.80 -8.18 -3.21
CA VAL A 119 -5.55 -7.67 -2.68
C VAL A 119 -4.44 -7.91 -3.68
N TRP A 120 -3.65 -6.88 -3.96
CA TRP A 120 -2.54 -6.92 -4.89
C TRP A 120 -1.24 -6.53 -4.19
N SER A 121 -0.12 -7.02 -4.71
CA SER A 121 1.20 -6.47 -4.40
C SER A 121 2.16 -6.63 -5.57
N VAL A 122 3.31 -5.96 -5.50
CA VAL A 122 4.41 -6.20 -6.44
C VAL A 122 5.30 -7.29 -5.87
N SER A 123 5.23 -8.48 -6.47
CA SER A 123 5.67 -9.78 -5.95
C SER A 123 4.70 -10.42 -4.94
N ASP A 124 5.21 -11.31 -4.09
CA ASP A 124 4.46 -12.02 -3.04
C ASP A 124 4.41 -11.25 -1.70
N GLU A 125 5.01 -10.06 -1.65
CA GLU A 125 5.14 -9.24 -0.45
C GLU A 125 4.84 -7.77 -0.76
N PRO A 126 4.36 -6.98 0.23
CA PRO A 126 3.93 -5.60 0.05
C PRO A 126 5.12 -4.67 -0.23
N ARG A 127 5.68 -4.70 -1.44
CA ARG A 127 6.92 -4.00 -1.77
C ARG A 127 6.67 -2.52 -1.95
N HIS A 128 7.51 -1.68 -1.35
CA HIS A 128 7.37 -0.23 -1.47
C HIS A 128 7.65 0.27 -2.92
N PRO A 129 6.91 1.25 -3.47
CA PRO A 129 7.05 1.70 -4.86
C PRO A 129 8.45 2.19 -5.20
N SER A 130 9.19 2.73 -4.22
CA SER A 130 10.60 3.13 -4.42
C SER A 130 11.51 1.98 -4.88
N ARG A 131 11.16 0.72 -4.55
CA ARG A 131 11.93 -0.48 -4.85
C ARG A 131 11.49 -1.22 -6.11
N TRP A 132 10.31 -0.92 -6.67
CA TRP A 132 9.75 -1.67 -7.81
C TRP A 132 10.69 -1.71 -9.01
N GLN A 133 11.19 -0.56 -9.47
CA GLN A 133 12.07 -0.53 -10.64
C GLN A 133 13.33 -1.40 -10.47
N ARG A 134 13.95 -1.38 -9.29
CA ARG A 134 15.12 -2.21 -9.01
C ARG A 134 14.74 -3.70 -8.94
N HIS A 135 13.58 -4.00 -8.36
CA HIS A 135 13.08 -5.36 -8.27
C HIS A 135 12.75 -5.93 -9.66
N THR A 136 11.93 -5.22 -10.44
CA THR A 136 11.49 -5.69 -11.76
C THR A 136 12.63 -5.78 -12.76
N ALA A 137 13.62 -4.87 -12.70
CA ALA A 137 14.83 -4.97 -13.53
C ALA A 137 15.69 -6.22 -13.21
N ARG A 138 15.61 -6.73 -11.97
CA ARG A 138 16.32 -7.95 -11.56
C ARG A 138 15.55 -9.20 -11.97
N GLU A 139 14.24 -9.23 -11.75
CA GLU A 139 13.40 -10.40 -12.06
C GLU A 139 13.15 -10.56 -13.56
N TYR A 140 13.04 -9.45 -14.29
CA TYR A 140 12.77 -9.43 -15.73
C TYR A 140 13.81 -8.60 -16.50
N PRO A 141 15.07 -9.07 -16.60
CA PRO A 141 16.12 -8.33 -17.29
C PRO A 141 15.75 -8.04 -18.75
N GLY A 142 15.99 -6.80 -19.19
CA GLY A 142 15.74 -6.38 -20.57
C GLY A 142 14.29 -5.96 -20.88
N LEU A 143 13.33 -6.16 -19.95
CA LEU A 143 11.98 -5.63 -20.13
C LEU A 143 11.88 -4.16 -19.72
N PRO A 144 11.10 -3.34 -20.46
CA PRO A 144 10.70 -2.02 -19.99
C PRO A 144 9.96 -2.07 -18.65
N PHE A 145 10.10 -1.02 -17.83
CA PHE A 145 9.58 -1.02 -16.45
C PHE A 145 8.08 -1.29 -16.36
N ASN A 146 7.26 -0.75 -17.27
CA ASN A 146 5.81 -0.96 -17.30
C ASN A 146 5.44 -2.42 -17.56
N ALA A 147 6.04 -3.05 -18.58
CA ALA A 147 5.80 -4.46 -18.89
C ALA A 147 6.29 -5.37 -17.75
N ALA A 148 7.46 -5.07 -17.19
CA ALA A 148 7.99 -5.82 -16.06
C ALA A 148 7.15 -5.62 -14.78
N LEU A 149 6.56 -4.44 -14.58
CA LEU A 149 5.65 -4.18 -13.46
C LEU A 149 4.35 -4.95 -13.61
N GLU A 150 3.76 -4.99 -14.81
CA GLU A 150 2.55 -5.78 -15.10
C GLU A 150 2.76 -7.26 -14.74
N LEU A 151 3.87 -7.85 -15.16
CA LEU A 151 4.25 -9.23 -14.79
C LEU A 151 4.56 -9.43 -13.29
N SER A 152 4.85 -8.34 -12.57
CA SER A 152 5.16 -8.38 -11.15
C SER A 152 3.94 -8.18 -10.26
N LEU A 153 2.84 -7.65 -10.79
CA LEU A 153 1.60 -7.45 -10.04
C LEU A 153 0.93 -8.80 -9.80
N ARG A 154 0.82 -9.19 -8.54
CA ARG A 154 0.20 -10.45 -8.14
C ARG A 154 -0.96 -10.18 -7.22
N GLN A 155 -2.08 -10.85 -7.50
CA GLN A 155 -3.15 -10.94 -6.55
C GLN A 155 -2.69 -11.83 -5.40
N LEU A 156 -2.67 -11.28 -4.19
CA LEU A 156 -2.41 -12.04 -2.99
C LEU A 156 -3.64 -12.90 -2.65
N PRO A 157 -3.45 -14.08 -2.06
CA PRO A 157 -4.57 -14.86 -1.56
C PRO A 157 -5.37 -14.03 -0.56
N SER A 158 -6.70 -14.13 -0.62
CA SER A 158 -7.58 -13.56 0.39
C SER A 158 -7.13 -14.08 1.77
N ALA A 159 -6.94 -13.15 2.71
CA ALA A 159 -6.48 -13.44 4.07
C ALA A 159 -7.47 -14.31 4.85
#